data_AF-A0AAD3VPW3-F1
#
_entry.id   AF-A0AAD3VPW3-F1
#
_cell.length_a   1.000
_cell.length_b   1.000
_cell.length_c   1.000
_cell.angle_alpha   90.00
_cell.angle_beta   90.00
_cell.angle_gamma   90.00
#
_symmetry.space_group_name_H-M   'P 1'
#
loop_
_entity.id
_entity.type
_entity.pdbx_description
1 polymer ?
#
loop_
_entity_poly.entity_id
_entity_poly.type
_entity_poly.pdbx_seq_one_letter_code
_entity_poly.pdbx_strand_id
1 'polypeptide(L)'
;MAAKRRGRGEGTIHQRKDGLWVAQISLGYDAEGKRIRETVYGKTKAEVKEKLLKLQQDALKGQPVKPEKVTVAQHFEDWLRAKKPSVRAATYASYEGLYNNHVKPAFGHLRLKDLDYRRINALFESLDEKDLSARTVAYVGYLLRTVLEDAVRKGLIPANPAKLAVRRTYKTDEARYLNQEELKRFLNAAKGERLEDAFILALHTGLRPGEWLGLPWDAIDWKSSKLTVKQALKEVNGEVSIGEVKTKAGMRTISLSKEALAALRRRRKRQIEEKLACGPSWHNEHNLVFTNLQGGLLRRTNVSERDFKRVCDRAGIEGASLHTLRHTHASILIYQGADIKVISRRLGHENITITLQTYGHLLPGQDEGAADRMDAFIESLSRMATVRQ
;
A
#
# COMPACT_ATOMS: atom_id res chain seq x y z
N MET A 1 61.82 30.18 -26.49
CA MET A 1 60.91 29.02 -26.54
C MET A 1 59.85 29.16 -25.46
N ALA A 2 58.70 29.75 -25.78
CA ALA A 2 57.62 29.96 -24.81
C ALA A 2 56.95 28.62 -24.48
N ALA A 3 56.94 28.25 -23.20
CA ALA A 3 56.34 26.99 -22.74
C ALA A 3 54.84 26.96 -23.08
N LYS A 4 54.43 25.99 -23.92
CA LYS A 4 53.04 25.76 -24.33
C LYS A 4 52.17 25.58 -23.08
N ARG A 5 51.30 26.57 -22.81
CA ARG A 5 50.38 26.56 -21.67
C ARG A 5 49.39 25.40 -21.86
N ARG A 6 49.42 24.42 -20.96
CA ARG A 6 48.60 23.20 -21.01
C ARG A 6 47.11 23.50 -20.92
N GLY A 7 46.29 22.65 -21.55
CA GLY A 7 44.83 22.77 -21.56
C GLY A 7 44.22 22.61 -20.16
N ARG A 8 43.08 23.26 -19.91
CA ARG A 8 42.33 23.08 -18.65
C ARG A 8 41.89 21.61 -18.54
N GLY A 9 42.40 20.89 -17.52
CA GLY A 9 41.99 19.50 -17.22
C GLY A 9 42.98 18.40 -17.64
N GLU A 10 44.10 18.71 -18.30
CA GLU A 10 45.08 17.70 -18.78
C GLU A 10 45.86 17.01 -17.65
N GLY A 11 45.88 17.58 -16.44
CA GLY A 11 46.64 17.08 -15.30
C GLY A 11 48.16 17.26 -15.41
N THR A 12 48.88 17.04 -14.31
CA THR A 12 50.35 17.16 -14.24
C THR A 12 50.98 15.85 -13.80
N ILE A 13 51.64 15.14 -14.71
CA ILE A 13 52.46 13.96 -14.39
C ILE A 13 53.91 14.39 -14.15
N HIS A 14 54.48 14.05 -13.00
CA HIS A 14 55.89 14.28 -12.68
C HIS A 14 56.42 13.19 -11.72
N GLN A 15 57.74 13.00 -11.69
CA GLN A 15 58.40 12.04 -10.82
C GLN A 15 58.91 12.75 -9.55
N ARG A 16 58.63 12.16 -8.38
CA ARG A 16 59.10 12.65 -7.08
C ARG A 16 60.54 12.21 -6.81
N LYS A 17 61.18 12.87 -5.83
CA LYS A 17 62.56 12.57 -5.38
C LYS A 17 62.73 11.15 -4.82
N ASP A 18 61.64 10.49 -4.42
CA ASP A 18 61.58 9.12 -3.90
C ASP A 18 61.34 8.06 -5.01
N GLY A 19 61.37 8.45 -6.28
CA GLY A 19 61.23 7.56 -7.43
C GLY A 19 59.79 7.26 -7.85
N LEU A 20 58.78 7.62 -7.05
CA LEU A 20 57.36 7.44 -7.36
C LEU A 20 56.88 8.45 -8.40
N TRP A 21 56.01 7.99 -9.31
CA TRP A 21 55.31 8.83 -10.26
C TRP A 21 54.03 9.40 -9.64
N VAL A 22 53.76 10.69 -9.89
CA VAL A 22 52.58 11.40 -9.40
C VAL A 22 51.86 12.05 -10.57
N ALA A 23 50.53 11.89 -10.61
CA ALA A 23 49.67 12.73 -11.43
C ALA A 23 48.69 13.52 -10.56
N GLN A 24 48.54 14.81 -10.84
CA GLN A 24 47.53 15.66 -10.20
C GLN A 24 46.54 16.18 -11.24
N ILE A 25 45.25 16.07 -10.96
CA ILE A 25 44.18 16.61 -11.82
C ILE A 25 43.24 17.51 -11.03
N SER A 26 42.80 18.59 -11.67
CA SER A 26 41.80 19.52 -11.12
C SER A 26 40.45 19.13 -11.70
N LEU A 27 39.51 18.73 -10.83
CA LEU A 27 38.22 18.18 -11.23
C LEU A 27 37.06 19.18 -11.11
N GLY A 28 37.37 20.45 -10.77
CA GLY A 28 36.40 21.54 -10.69
C GLY A 28 36.48 22.26 -9.35
N TYR A 29 35.35 22.83 -8.92
CA TYR A 29 35.15 23.49 -7.62
C TYR A 29 34.01 22.77 -6.87
N ASP A 30 34.09 22.69 -5.54
CA ASP A 30 32.99 22.23 -4.70
C ASP A 30 31.92 23.32 -4.50
N ALA A 31 30.86 23.01 -3.76
CA ALA A 31 29.70 23.90 -3.56
C ALA A 31 30.08 25.21 -2.83
N GLU A 32 31.19 25.19 -2.08
CA GLU A 32 31.77 26.33 -1.37
C GLU A 32 32.81 27.09 -2.21
N GLY A 33 32.98 26.74 -3.50
CA GLY A 33 33.88 27.40 -4.44
C GLY A 33 35.35 27.02 -4.27
N LYS A 34 35.68 25.99 -3.49
CA LYS A 34 37.04 25.51 -3.29
C LYS A 34 37.42 24.48 -4.36
N ARG A 35 38.63 24.62 -4.90
CA ARG A 35 39.12 23.81 -6.02
C ARG A 35 39.37 22.37 -5.59
N ILE A 36 38.71 21.40 -6.24
CA ILE A 36 38.89 19.97 -6.01
C ILE A 36 40.11 19.50 -6.82
N ARG A 37 41.13 18.98 -6.12
CA ARG A 37 42.35 18.43 -6.72
C ARG A 37 42.56 17.00 -6.25
N GLU A 38 42.71 16.08 -7.20
CA GLU A 38 43.02 14.69 -6.92
C GLU A 38 44.46 14.36 -7.32
N THR A 39 45.10 13.52 -6.52
CA THR A 39 46.50 13.12 -6.72
C THR A 39 46.61 11.60 -6.69
N VAL A 40 47.14 11.01 -7.76
CA VAL A 40 47.37 9.57 -7.88
C VAL A 40 48.86 9.26 -7.93
N TYR A 41 49.21 8.12 -7.32
CA TYR A 41 50.58 7.62 -7.19
C TYR A 41 50.73 6.27 -7.89
N GLY A 42 51.92 5.99 -8.39
CA GLY A 42 52.28 4.70 -8.98
C GLY A 42 53.79 4.54 -9.12
N LYS A 43 54.22 3.29 -9.31
CA LYS A 43 55.64 2.94 -9.44
C LYS A 43 56.16 3.25 -10.85
N THR A 44 55.28 3.25 -11.85
CA THR A 44 55.64 3.55 -13.24
C THR A 44 54.77 4.68 -13.82
N LYS A 45 55.32 5.37 -14.83
CA LYS A 45 54.59 6.41 -15.57
C LYS A 45 53.31 5.87 -16.24
N ALA A 46 53.34 4.62 -16.71
CA ALA A 46 52.20 3.97 -17.38
C ALA A 46 51.04 3.72 -16.41
N GLU A 47 51.33 3.16 -15.23
CA GLU A 47 50.34 2.91 -14.17
C GLU A 47 49.64 4.20 -13.73
N VAL A 48 50.42 5.29 -13.57
CA VAL A 48 49.88 6.60 -13.21
C VAL A 48 49.04 7.20 -14.33
N LYS A 49 49.43 6.99 -15.59
CA LYS A 49 48.66 7.45 -16.77
C LYS A 49 47.32 6.72 -16.89
N GLU A 50 47.25 5.42 -16.64
CA GLU A 50 45.99 4.66 -16.62
C GLU A 50 45.07 5.12 -15.48
N LYS A 51 45.62 5.30 -14.28
CA LYS A 51 44.88 5.84 -13.12
C LYS A 51 44.33 7.24 -13.42
N LEU A 52 45.12 8.09 -14.07
CA LEU A 52 44.71 9.43 -14.49
C LEU A 52 43.60 9.39 -15.55
N LEU A 53 43.72 8.51 -16.55
CA LEU A 53 42.72 8.34 -17.61
C LEU A 53 41.39 7.85 -17.02
N LYS A 54 41.45 6.92 -16.06
CA LYS A 54 40.26 6.42 -15.35
C LYS A 54 39.57 7.55 -14.57
N LEU A 55 40.32 8.35 -13.82
CA LEU A 55 39.78 9.54 -13.13
C LEU A 55 39.17 10.57 -14.09
N GLN A 56 39.78 10.78 -15.26
CA GLN A 56 39.22 11.66 -16.29
C GLN A 56 37.92 11.10 -16.86
N GLN A 57 37.84 9.78 -17.11
CA GLN A 57 36.62 9.13 -17.58
C GLN A 57 35.50 9.16 -16.54
N ASP A 58 35.82 8.93 -15.27
CA ASP A 58 34.85 8.97 -14.17
C ASP A 58 34.30 10.41 -13.99
N ALA A 59 35.16 11.42 -14.11
CA ALA A 59 34.76 12.83 -14.06
C ALA A 59 33.93 13.28 -15.28
N LEU A 60 34.28 12.83 -16.50
CA LEU A 60 33.50 13.11 -17.71
C LEU A 60 32.11 12.44 -17.70
N LYS A 61 31.96 11.33 -16.99
CA LYS A 61 30.68 10.63 -16.79
C LYS A 61 29.80 11.25 -15.70
N GLY A 62 30.22 12.37 -15.10
CA GLY A 62 29.48 13.01 -14.00
C GLY A 62 29.45 12.18 -12.72
N GLN A 63 30.37 11.23 -12.55
CA GLN A 63 30.47 10.47 -11.30
C GLN A 63 31.05 11.38 -10.21
N PRO A 64 30.49 11.41 -9.00
CA PRO A 64 31.05 12.20 -7.92
C PRO A 64 32.45 11.68 -7.58
N VAL A 65 33.40 12.61 -7.61
CA VAL A 65 34.82 12.40 -7.30
C VAL A 65 35.04 12.05 -5.82
N LYS A 66 34.05 12.29 -4.96
CA LYS A 66 34.03 11.82 -3.57
C LYS A 66 32.99 10.72 -3.42
N PRO A 67 33.36 9.48 -3.06
CA PRO A 67 32.41 8.59 -2.43
C PRO A 67 32.07 9.22 -1.08
N GLU A 68 30.91 9.87 -0.98
CA GLU A 68 30.41 10.26 0.33
C GLU A 68 30.40 9.01 1.22
N LYS A 69 30.84 9.16 2.48
CA LYS A 69 30.86 8.08 3.49
C LYS A 69 29.43 7.65 3.90
N VAL A 70 28.43 7.95 3.09
CA VAL A 70 27.01 7.75 3.37
C VAL A 70 26.74 6.25 3.40
N THR A 71 26.24 5.83 4.56
CA THR A 71 25.77 4.46 4.78
C THR A 71 24.38 4.28 4.20
N VAL A 72 24.00 3.02 3.96
CA VAL A 72 22.63 2.68 3.55
C VAL A 72 21.64 3.19 4.60
N ALA A 73 21.94 3.04 5.90
CA ALA A 73 21.06 3.54 6.96
C ALA A 73 20.83 5.05 6.88
N GLN A 74 21.90 5.84 6.77
CA GLN A 74 21.80 7.30 6.68
C GLN A 74 20.93 7.74 5.50
N HIS A 75 21.18 7.19 4.30
CA HIS A 75 20.39 7.57 3.12
C HIS A 75 18.93 7.12 3.22
N PHE A 76 18.65 5.94 3.76
CA PHE A 76 17.28 5.47 3.98
C PHE A 76 16.54 6.34 4.99
N GLU A 77 17.18 6.73 6.09
CA GLU A 77 16.59 7.58 7.13
C GLU A 77 16.30 9.00 6.60
N ASP A 78 17.23 9.56 5.81
CA ASP A 78 17.02 10.84 5.14
C ASP A 78 15.90 10.76 4.09
N TRP A 79 15.84 9.66 3.34
CA TRP A 79 14.75 9.41 2.39
C TRP A 79 13.39 9.28 3.07
N LEU A 80 13.31 8.54 4.18
CA LEU A 80 12.08 8.41 4.98
C LEU A 80 11.65 9.78 5.50
N ARG A 81 12.57 10.56 6.08
CA ARG A 81 12.29 11.91 6.58
C ARG A 81 11.74 12.82 5.49
N ALA A 82 12.37 12.81 4.32
CA ALA A 82 11.92 13.58 3.15
C ALA A 82 10.58 13.10 2.60
N LYS A 83 10.28 11.81 2.70
CA LYS A 83 9.00 11.25 2.22
C LYS A 83 7.84 11.47 3.16
N LYS A 84 8.07 11.55 4.47
CA LYS A 84 7.04 11.73 5.51
C LYS A 84 5.94 12.76 5.18
N PRO A 85 6.24 14.00 4.74
CA PRO A 85 5.20 14.98 4.41
C PRO A 85 4.43 14.67 3.12
N SER A 86 5.00 13.87 2.21
CA SER A 86 4.45 13.59 0.88
C SER A 86 3.62 12.31 0.78
N VAL A 87 3.65 11.46 1.82
CA VAL A 87 2.96 10.16 1.81
C VAL A 87 2.00 10.06 2.99
N ARG A 88 0.96 9.23 2.84
CA ARG A 88 0.01 8.99 3.93
C ARG A 88 0.69 8.27 5.09
N ALA A 89 0.24 8.53 6.32
CA ALA A 89 0.78 7.94 7.55
C ALA A 89 0.91 6.40 7.49
N ALA A 90 -0.10 5.70 6.97
CA ALA A 90 -0.06 4.23 6.84
C ALA A 90 1.03 3.74 5.85
N THR A 91 1.25 4.47 4.77
CA THR A 91 2.31 4.16 3.79
C THR A 91 3.69 4.43 4.39
N TYR A 92 3.85 5.55 5.11
CA TYR A 92 5.06 5.85 5.85
C TYR A 92 5.39 4.76 6.87
N ALA A 93 4.42 4.38 7.70
CA ALA A 93 4.55 3.30 8.69
C ALA A 93 4.94 1.96 8.04
N SER A 94 4.40 1.66 6.86
CA SER A 94 4.78 0.46 6.11
C SER A 94 6.24 0.53 5.64
N TYR A 95 6.69 1.66 5.09
CA TYR A 95 8.09 1.83 4.68
C TYR A 95 9.06 1.76 5.86
N GLU A 96 8.73 2.43 6.96
CA GLU A 96 9.51 2.44 8.19
C GLU A 96 9.60 1.04 8.81
N GLY A 97 8.48 0.29 8.86
CA GLY A 97 8.46 -1.10 9.33
C GLY A 97 9.34 -2.02 8.48
N LEU A 98 9.22 -1.96 7.14
CA LEU A 98 10.06 -2.77 6.25
C LEU A 98 11.55 -2.39 6.37
N TYR A 99 11.85 -1.10 6.52
CA TYR A 99 13.21 -0.63 6.71
C TYR A 99 13.79 -1.18 8.03
N ASN A 100 13.12 -0.94 9.15
CA ASN A 100 13.62 -1.32 10.48
C ASN A 100 13.74 -2.84 10.66
N ASN A 101 12.81 -3.61 10.11
CA ASN A 101 12.76 -5.06 10.34
C ASN A 101 13.64 -5.87 9.38
N HIS A 102 13.90 -5.37 8.16
CA HIS A 102 14.56 -6.15 7.11
C HIS A 102 15.78 -5.46 6.50
N VAL A 103 15.68 -4.18 6.14
CA VAL A 103 16.75 -3.49 5.42
C VAL A 103 17.87 -3.02 6.36
N LYS A 104 17.53 -2.35 7.46
CA LYS A 104 18.47 -1.80 8.44
C LYS A 104 19.36 -2.90 9.06
N PRO A 105 18.83 -4.05 9.51
CA PRO A 105 19.66 -5.11 10.09
C PRO A 105 20.65 -5.69 9.07
N ALA A 106 20.25 -5.84 7.82
CA ALA A 106 21.07 -6.46 6.78
C ALA A 106 22.12 -5.50 6.20
N PHE A 107 21.72 -4.27 5.88
CA PHE A 107 22.54 -3.36 5.08
C PHE A 107 22.89 -2.05 5.78
N GLY A 108 22.29 -1.73 6.92
CA GLY A 108 22.40 -0.40 7.53
C GLY A 108 23.83 0.06 7.79
N HIS A 109 24.72 -0.87 8.15
CA HIS A 109 26.14 -0.62 8.42
C HIS A 109 27.00 -0.48 7.15
N LEU A 110 26.50 -0.91 5.99
CA LEU A 110 27.24 -0.86 4.73
C LEU A 110 27.21 0.56 4.16
N ARG A 111 28.26 0.92 3.41
CA ARG A 111 28.26 2.13 2.58
C ARG A 111 27.44 1.87 1.32
N LEU A 112 26.79 2.90 0.79
CA LEU A 112 25.99 2.77 -0.43
C LEU A 112 26.77 2.17 -1.60
N LYS A 113 28.05 2.55 -1.75
CA LYS A 113 28.94 2.04 -2.81
C LYS A 113 29.29 0.55 -2.68
N ASP A 114 29.20 -0.01 -1.48
CA ASP A 114 29.60 -1.39 -1.16
C ASP A 114 28.38 -2.34 -1.23
N LEU A 115 27.17 -1.80 -1.46
CA LEU A 115 25.96 -2.56 -1.68
C LEU A 115 25.88 -3.01 -3.14
N ASP A 116 25.83 -4.31 -3.37
CA ASP A 116 25.70 -4.93 -4.68
C ASP A 116 24.44 -5.81 -4.79
N TYR A 117 24.18 -6.32 -5.99
CA TYR A 117 23.02 -7.17 -6.25
C TYR A 117 23.09 -8.53 -5.54
N ARG A 118 24.30 -9.04 -5.23
CA ARG A 118 24.51 -10.34 -4.58
C ARG A 118 24.06 -10.28 -3.13
N ARG A 119 24.41 -9.19 -2.43
CA ARG A 119 23.94 -8.93 -1.05
C ARG A 119 22.43 -8.76 -1.00
N ILE A 120 21.82 -8.13 -2.01
CA ILE A 120 20.37 -7.99 -2.12
C ILE A 120 19.69 -9.35 -2.32
N ASN A 121 20.25 -10.21 -3.18
CA ASN A 121 19.74 -11.57 -3.37
C ASN A 121 19.87 -12.40 -2.08
N ALA A 122 20.99 -12.33 -1.38
CA ALA A 122 21.18 -13.00 -0.09
C ALA A 122 20.18 -12.55 0.97
N LEU A 123 19.81 -11.25 0.98
CA LEU A 123 18.71 -10.80 1.84
C LEU A 123 17.39 -11.48 1.44
N PHE A 124 17.04 -11.53 0.15
CA PHE A 124 15.80 -12.20 -0.27
C PHE A 124 15.77 -13.68 0.11
N GLU A 125 16.87 -14.40 -0.05
CA GLU A 125 17.01 -15.79 0.40
C GLU A 125 16.75 -15.90 1.91
N SER A 126 17.38 -15.04 2.72
CA SER A 126 17.16 -15.02 4.17
C SER A 126 15.73 -14.64 4.59
N LEU A 127 15.00 -13.90 3.74
CA LEU A 127 13.60 -13.54 3.99
C LEU A 127 12.65 -14.66 3.60
N ASP A 128 13.00 -15.44 2.57
CA ASP A 128 12.27 -16.64 2.18
C ASP A 128 12.40 -17.73 3.24
N GLU A 129 13.58 -17.89 3.86
CA GLU A 129 13.81 -18.81 4.99
C GLU A 129 13.03 -18.44 6.27
N LYS A 130 12.65 -17.16 6.41
CA LYS A 130 11.89 -16.65 7.57
C LYS A 130 10.37 -16.84 7.45
N ASP A 131 9.92 -17.61 6.46
CA ASP A 131 8.50 -17.89 6.17
C ASP A 131 7.65 -16.60 6.04
N LEU A 132 8.26 -15.54 5.51
CA LEU A 132 7.54 -14.31 5.21
C LEU A 132 6.72 -14.49 3.94
N SER A 133 5.53 -13.88 3.90
CA SER A 133 4.71 -13.92 2.68
C SER A 133 5.47 -13.36 1.47
N ALA A 134 5.30 -13.99 0.30
CA ALA A 134 5.93 -13.56 -0.96
C ALA A 134 5.65 -12.08 -1.27
N ARG A 135 4.46 -11.59 -0.87
CA ARG A 135 4.09 -10.17 -0.98
C ARG A 135 5.00 -9.27 -0.15
N THR A 136 5.31 -9.65 1.09
CA THR A 136 6.22 -8.90 1.97
C THR A 136 7.60 -8.81 1.34
N VAL A 137 8.15 -9.95 0.88
CA VAL A 137 9.47 -10.00 0.24
C VAL A 137 9.50 -9.13 -1.04
N ALA A 138 8.46 -9.21 -1.87
CA ALA A 138 8.30 -8.34 -3.04
C ALA A 138 8.25 -6.85 -2.65
N TYR A 139 7.62 -6.52 -1.53
CA TYR A 139 7.50 -5.14 -1.07
C TYR A 139 8.83 -4.60 -0.50
N VAL A 140 9.62 -5.43 0.17
CA VAL A 140 11.02 -5.10 0.52
C VAL A 140 11.83 -4.79 -0.74
N GLY A 141 11.72 -5.64 -1.78
CA GLY A 141 12.39 -5.41 -3.06
C GLY A 141 11.97 -4.11 -3.75
N TYR A 142 10.67 -3.77 -3.71
CA TYR A 142 10.16 -2.49 -4.21
C TYR A 142 10.75 -1.29 -3.45
N LEU A 143 10.80 -1.37 -2.11
CA LEU A 143 11.35 -0.31 -1.26
C LEU A 143 12.84 -0.10 -1.56
N LEU A 144 13.63 -1.18 -1.57
CA LEU A 144 15.06 -1.14 -1.92
C LEU A 144 15.27 -0.46 -3.27
N ARG A 145 14.52 -0.89 -4.29
CA ARG A 145 14.63 -0.31 -5.64
C ARG A 145 14.30 1.18 -5.64
N THR A 146 13.27 1.61 -4.93
CA THR A 146 12.82 3.00 -4.90
C THR A 146 13.83 3.91 -4.19
N VAL A 147 14.35 3.49 -3.03
CA VAL A 147 15.31 4.29 -2.26
C VAL A 147 16.68 4.35 -2.94
N LEU A 148 17.13 3.25 -3.55
CA LEU A 148 18.39 3.25 -4.30
C LEU A 148 18.29 4.02 -5.63
N GLU A 149 17.10 4.11 -6.24
CA GLU A 149 16.90 5.01 -7.38
C GLU A 149 17.04 6.48 -6.97
N ASP A 150 16.61 6.82 -5.75
CA ASP A 150 16.84 8.15 -5.19
C ASP A 150 18.33 8.43 -4.95
N ALA A 151 19.10 7.42 -4.50
CA ALA A 151 20.56 7.52 -4.37
C ALA A 151 21.24 7.80 -5.72
N VAL A 152 20.83 7.09 -6.78
CA VAL A 152 21.32 7.35 -8.14
C VAL A 152 20.97 8.76 -8.60
N ARG A 153 19.72 9.21 -8.39
CA ARG A 153 19.28 10.56 -8.78
C ARG A 153 20.10 11.66 -8.08
N LYS A 154 20.50 11.44 -6.82
CA LYS A 154 21.36 12.33 -6.04
C LYS A 154 22.86 12.19 -6.35
N GLY A 155 23.22 11.29 -7.26
CA GLY A 155 24.61 11.01 -7.62
C GLY A 155 25.38 10.16 -6.60
N LEU A 156 24.77 9.72 -5.50
CA LEU A 156 25.48 8.99 -4.42
C LEU A 156 26.06 7.65 -4.88
N ILE A 157 25.43 7.03 -5.87
CA ILE A 157 25.89 5.80 -6.54
C ILE A 157 25.65 5.91 -8.05
N PRO A 158 26.49 5.28 -8.88
CA PRO A 158 26.39 5.41 -10.34
C PRO A 158 25.22 4.62 -10.95
N ALA A 159 24.76 3.56 -10.27
CA ALA A 159 23.68 2.70 -10.74
C ALA A 159 22.95 2.04 -9.57
N ASN A 160 21.71 1.63 -9.79
CA ASN A 160 20.88 0.98 -8.78
C ASN A 160 21.11 -0.54 -8.77
N PRO A 161 21.78 -1.12 -7.75
CA PRO A 161 22.08 -2.55 -7.71
C PRO A 161 20.82 -3.42 -7.59
N ALA A 162 19.70 -2.89 -7.06
CA ALA A 162 18.44 -3.62 -6.94
C ALA A 162 17.72 -3.84 -8.29
N LYS A 163 18.21 -3.22 -9.39
CA LYS A 163 17.74 -3.54 -10.75
C LYS A 163 18.36 -4.83 -11.29
N LEU A 164 19.54 -5.21 -10.81
CA LEU A 164 20.25 -6.44 -11.20
C LEU A 164 19.89 -7.63 -10.29
N ALA A 165 19.35 -7.36 -9.10
CA ALA A 165 18.85 -8.38 -8.19
C ALA A 165 17.61 -9.10 -8.75
N VAL A 166 17.37 -10.33 -8.30
CA VAL A 166 16.22 -11.14 -8.73
C VAL A 166 14.92 -10.39 -8.39
N ARG A 167 14.05 -10.24 -9.40
CA ARG A 167 12.77 -9.58 -9.21
C ARG A 167 11.83 -10.49 -8.43
N ARG A 168 11.50 -10.08 -7.21
CA ARG A 168 10.47 -10.73 -6.39
C ARG A 168 9.09 -10.25 -6.83
N THR A 169 8.24 -11.18 -7.23
CA THR A 169 6.83 -10.94 -7.56
C THR A 169 5.95 -11.82 -6.70
N TYR A 170 4.67 -11.49 -6.63
CA TYR A 170 3.67 -12.32 -5.99
C TYR A 170 2.42 -12.30 -6.86
N LYS A 171 1.70 -13.42 -6.86
CA LYS A 171 0.34 -13.47 -7.37
C LYS A 171 -0.59 -13.01 -6.26
N THR A 172 -1.59 -12.23 -6.61
CA THR A 172 -2.69 -11.94 -5.70
C THR A 172 -3.62 -13.14 -5.71
N ASP A 173 -3.84 -13.75 -4.55
CA ASP A 173 -4.85 -14.79 -4.41
C ASP A 173 -6.25 -14.23 -4.70
N GLU A 174 -7.15 -15.12 -5.11
CA GLU A 174 -8.56 -14.77 -5.28
C GLU A 174 -9.15 -14.26 -3.97
N ALA A 175 -10.03 -13.27 -4.09
CA ALA A 175 -10.63 -12.66 -2.93
C ALA A 175 -11.57 -13.63 -2.22
N ARG A 176 -11.19 -14.08 -1.03
CA ARG A 176 -12.03 -14.94 -0.18
C ARG A 176 -13.38 -14.28 0.12
N TYR A 177 -14.46 -14.97 -0.23
CA TYR A 177 -15.86 -14.67 0.12
C TYR A 177 -16.52 -15.89 0.75
N LEU A 178 -17.54 -15.71 1.59
CA LEU A 178 -18.30 -16.82 2.19
C LEU A 178 -19.26 -17.40 1.16
N ASN A 179 -19.27 -18.73 1.00
CA ASN A 179 -20.33 -19.40 0.24
C ASN A 179 -21.66 -19.41 1.01
N GLN A 180 -22.73 -19.93 0.41
CA GLN A 180 -24.07 -19.90 1.01
C GLN A 180 -24.13 -20.60 2.39
N GLU A 181 -23.52 -21.78 2.53
CA GLU A 181 -23.51 -22.54 3.77
C GLU A 181 -22.65 -21.86 4.85
N GLU A 182 -21.49 -21.33 4.48
CA GLU A 182 -20.64 -20.55 5.36
C GLU A 182 -21.33 -19.27 5.83
N LEU A 183 -21.98 -18.55 4.93
CA LEU A 183 -22.72 -17.34 5.27
C LEU A 183 -23.86 -17.64 6.26
N LYS A 184 -24.59 -18.74 6.05
CA LYS A 184 -25.65 -19.20 6.98
C LYS A 184 -25.06 -19.52 8.35
N ARG A 185 -23.99 -20.30 8.43
CA ARG A 185 -23.29 -20.60 9.69
C ARG A 185 -22.76 -19.33 10.36
N PHE A 186 -22.17 -18.42 9.60
CA PHE A 186 -21.65 -17.15 10.09
C PHE A 186 -22.75 -16.28 10.71
N LEU A 187 -23.88 -16.09 10.02
CA LEU A 187 -25.01 -15.31 10.53
C LEU A 187 -25.60 -15.92 11.80
N ASN A 188 -25.72 -17.25 11.86
CA ASN A 188 -26.18 -17.95 13.05
C ASN A 188 -25.21 -17.79 14.23
N ALA A 189 -23.90 -17.89 13.99
CA ALA A 189 -22.88 -17.72 15.02
C ALA A 189 -22.77 -16.26 15.52
N ALA A 190 -22.99 -15.29 14.64
CA ALA A 190 -22.98 -13.86 14.97
C ALA A 190 -24.18 -13.44 15.83
N LYS A 191 -25.28 -14.19 15.81
CA LYS A 191 -26.51 -13.84 16.54
C LYS A 191 -26.24 -13.68 18.04
N GLY A 192 -26.63 -12.54 18.60
CA GLY A 192 -26.43 -12.22 20.02
C GLY A 192 -25.05 -11.68 20.36
N GLU A 193 -24.08 -11.71 19.45
CA GLU A 193 -22.80 -11.02 19.65
C GLU A 193 -22.99 -9.50 19.66
N ARG A 194 -22.16 -8.78 20.42
CA ARG A 194 -22.27 -7.32 20.55
C ARG A 194 -22.14 -6.59 19.21
N LEU A 195 -21.35 -7.14 18.28
CA LEU A 195 -21.09 -6.60 16.95
C LEU A 195 -21.90 -7.29 15.83
N GLU A 196 -22.93 -8.07 16.17
CA GLU A 196 -23.85 -8.71 15.22
C GLU A 196 -24.35 -7.71 14.15
N ASP A 197 -24.93 -6.60 14.59
CA ASP A 197 -25.49 -5.58 13.68
C ASP A 197 -24.42 -4.94 12.78
N ALA A 198 -23.15 -4.93 13.22
CA ALA A 198 -22.04 -4.43 12.43
C ALA A 198 -21.70 -5.38 11.27
N PHE A 199 -21.69 -6.68 11.55
CA PHE A 199 -21.45 -7.70 10.52
C PHE A 199 -22.60 -7.77 9.51
N ILE A 200 -23.85 -7.68 9.98
CA ILE A 200 -25.03 -7.58 9.11
C ILE A 200 -24.93 -6.34 8.21
N LEU A 201 -24.62 -5.18 8.79
CA LEU A 201 -24.46 -3.95 8.01
C LEU A 201 -23.36 -4.12 6.95
N ALA A 202 -22.19 -4.66 7.32
CA ALA A 202 -21.08 -4.89 6.39
C ALA A 202 -21.48 -5.80 5.22
N LEU A 203 -22.22 -6.88 5.48
CA LEU A 203 -22.72 -7.81 4.45
C LEU A 203 -23.75 -7.17 3.51
N HIS A 204 -24.62 -6.29 4.01
CA HIS A 204 -25.63 -5.64 3.16
C HIS A 204 -25.11 -4.42 2.40
N THR A 205 -24.01 -3.82 2.84
CA THR A 205 -23.50 -2.55 2.28
C THR A 205 -22.19 -2.69 1.51
N GLY A 206 -21.41 -3.73 1.80
CA GLY A 206 -20.07 -3.90 1.25
C GLY A 206 -19.09 -2.81 1.69
N LEU A 207 -19.35 -2.09 2.79
CA LEU A 207 -18.43 -1.09 3.32
C LEU A 207 -17.09 -1.73 3.69
N ARG A 208 -15.98 -1.00 3.49
CA ARG A 208 -14.68 -1.44 4.00
C ARG A 208 -14.71 -1.45 5.54
N PRO A 209 -13.91 -2.29 6.22
CA PRO A 209 -13.85 -2.34 7.68
C PRO A 209 -13.71 -0.98 8.36
N GLY A 210 -12.79 -0.13 7.87
CA GLY A 210 -12.65 1.22 8.40
C GLY A 210 -13.87 2.12 8.13
N GLU A 211 -14.59 1.94 7.02
CA GLU A 211 -15.74 2.78 6.67
C GLU A 211 -16.93 2.53 7.60
N TRP A 212 -17.26 1.27 7.90
CA TRP A 212 -18.36 0.99 8.84
C TRP A 212 -17.94 1.18 10.30
N LEU A 213 -16.68 0.93 10.67
CA LEU A 213 -16.17 1.25 12.02
C LEU A 213 -16.11 2.77 12.28
N GLY A 214 -15.93 3.57 11.24
CA GLY A 214 -15.92 5.04 11.32
C GLY A 214 -17.27 5.69 11.00
N LEU A 215 -18.35 4.92 10.87
CA LEU A 215 -19.65 5.42 10.43
C LEU A 215 -20.31 6.27 11.52
N PRO A 216 -20.61 7.56 11.28
CA PRO A 216 -21.40 8.37 12.20
C PRO A 216 -22.90 8.19 11.98
N TRP A 217 -23.74 8.45 12.99
CA TRP A 217 -25.20 8.40 12.85
C TRP A 217 -25.73 9.39 11.81
N ASP A 218 -25.09 10.55 11.68
CA ASP A 218 -25.46 11.61 10.74
C ASP A 218 -25.24 11.23 9.26
N ALA A 219 -24.52 10.12 9.01
CA ALA A 219 -24.37 9.58 7.67
C ALA A 219 -25.62 8.85 7.16
N ILE A 220 -26.59 8.56 8.04
CA ILE A 220 -27.76 7.74 7.73
C ILE A 220 -28.98 8.64 7.49
N ASP A 221 -29.44 8.67 6.25
CA ASP A 221 -30.75 9.24 5.89
C ASP A 221 -31.83 8.16 5.98
N TRP A 222 -32.55 8.20 7.09
CA TRP A 222 -33.65 7.26 7.38
C TRP A 222 -34.85 7.43 6.45
N LYS A 223 -35.09 8.64 5.93
CA LYS A 223 -36.25 8.93 5.09
C LYS A 223 -36.04 8.38 3.68
N SER A 224 -34.85 8.61 3.11
CA SER A 224 -34.50 8.08 1.78
C SER A 224 -33.88 6.69 1.82
N SER A 225 -33.68 6.10 3.00
CA SER A 225 -33.04 4.79 3.19
C SER A 225 -31.64 4.71 2.57
N LYS A 226 -30.84 5.76 2.79
CA LYS A 226 -29.50 5.91 2.22
C LYS A 226 -28.44 6.13 3.29
N LEU A 227 -27.23 5.65 3.02
CA LEU A 227 -26.04 5.87 3.83
C LEU A 227 -24.99 6.59 2.99
N THR A 228 -24.42 7.67 3.52
CA THR A 228 -23.37 8.43 2.87
C THR A 228 -22.02 8.24 3.55
N VAL A 229 -21.08 7.61 2.84
CA VAL A 229 -19.72 7.38 3.33
C VAL A 229 -18.88 8.63 3.08
N LYS A 230 -18.38 9.25 4.15
CA LYS A 230 -17.47 10.42 4.07
C LYS A 230 -16.16 10.23 4.84
N GLN A 231 -16.19 9.40 5.88
CA GLN A 231 -15.06 9.16 6.77
C GLN A 231 -14.85 7.67 7.00
N ALA A 232 -13.69 7.34 7.55
CA ALA A 232 -13.32 5.98 7.94
C ALA A 232 -12.43 6.01 9.17
N LEU A 233 -12.52 4.96 9.98
CA LEU A 233 -11.59 4.67 11.06
C LEU A 233 -10.24 4.24 10.47
N LYS A 234 -9.19 4.92 10.92
CA LYS A 234 -7.80 4.68 10.56
C LYS A 234 -7.08 4.15 11.80
N GLU A 235 -6.31 3.09 11.60
CA GLU A 235 -5.46 2.52 12.64
C GLU A 235 -4.06 2.38 12.05
N VAL A 236 -3.11 3.12 12.62
CA VAL A 236 -1.71 3.21 12.18
C VAL A 236 -0.83 3.20 13.42
N ASN A 237 0.15 2.28 13.49
CA ASN A 237 1.08 2.15 14.62
C ASN A 237 0.39 2.09 16.00
N GLY A 238 -0.78 1.45 16.08
CA GLY A 238 -1.54 1.35 17.33
C GLY A 238 -2.29 2.63 17.74
N GLU A 239 -2.24 3.69 16.95
CA GLU A 239 -3.09 4.87 17.13
C GLU A 239 -4.35 4.75 16.27
N VAL A 240 -5.51 5.10 16.86
CA VAL A 240 -6.79 5.07 16.17
C VAL A 240 -7.32 6.49 16.03
N SER A 241 -7.73 6.85 14.81
CA SER A 241 -8.33 8.14 14.51
C SER A 241 -9.44 8.02 13.48
N ILE A 242 -10.31 9.03 13.44
CA ILE A 242 -11.27 9.21 12.34
C ILE A 242 -10.66 10.17 11.33
N GLY A 243 -10.79 9.86 10.06
CA GLY A 243 -10.47 10.83 9.01
C GLY A 243 -11.18 10.52 7.72
N GLU A 244 -11.02 11.40 6.74
CA GLU A 244 -11.66 11.25 5.44
C GLU A 244 -11.25 9.94 4.75
N VAL A 245 -12.17 9.41 3.94
CA VAL A 245 -11.93 8.24 3.11
C VAL A 245 -10.73 8.43 2.19
N LYS A 246 -10.07 7.32 1.85
CA LYS A 246 -8.79 7.31 1.13
C LYS A 246 -8.84 7.99 -0.25
N THR A 247 -10.00 7.97 -0.90
CA THR A 247 -10.19 8.32 -2.32
C THR A 247 -11.47 9.11 -2.53
N LYS A 248 -11.52 9.96 -3.57
CA LYS A 248 -12.77 10.66 -3.95
C LYS A 248 -13.89 9.68 -4.27
N ALA A 249 -13.58 8.57 -4.96
CA ALA A 249 -14.55 7.50 -5.21
C ALA A 249 -14.99 6.76 -3.93
N GLY A 250 -14.23 6.88 -2.85
CA GLY A 250 -14.62 6.39 -1.54
C GLY A 250 -15.80 7.17 -0.95
N MET A 251 -15.92 8.46 -1.29
CA MET A 251 -17.07 9.30 -0.91
C MET A 251 -18.26 8.94 -1.79
N ARG A 252 -19.27 8.31 -1.19
CA ARG A 252 -20.40 7.76 -1.95
C ARG A 252 -21.64 7.60 -1.10
N THR A 253 -22.79 7.61 -1.75
CA THR A 253 -24.07 7.30 -1.13
C THR A 253 -24.56 5.95 -1.64
N ILE A 254 -24.98 5.08 -0.72
CA ILE A 254 -25.49 3.73 -1.02
C ILE A 254 -26.89 3.58 -0.46
N SER A 255 -27.77 2.90 -1.20
CA SER A 255 -29.10 2.51 -0.70
C SER A 255 -28.96 1.36 0.29
N LEU A 256 -29.71 1.43 1.38
CA LEU A 256 -29.78 0.44 2.44
C LEU A 256 -30.94 -0.53 2.20
N SER A 257 -30.70 -1.82 2.45
CA SER A 257 -31.77 -2.82 2.50
C SER A 257 -32.63 -2.63 3.75
N LYS A 258 -33.83 -3.23 3.76
CA LYS A 258 -34.70 -3.26 4.95
C LYS A 258 -33.97 -3.87 6.16
N GLU A 259 -33.19 -4.93 5.96
CA GLU A 259 -32.44 -5.56 7.04
C GLU A 259 -31.28 -4.69 7.53
N ALA A 260 -30.57 -3.97 6.65
CA ALA A 260 -29.54 -3.03 7.08
C ALA A 260 -30.12 -1.91 7.97
N LEU A 261 -31.30 -1.39 7.61
CA LEU A 261 -32.01 -0.41 8.45
C LEU A 261 -32.46 -1.02 9.78
N ALA A 262 -32.95 -2.26 9.78
CA ALA A 262 -33.33 -2.97 11.00
C ALA A 262 -32.13 -3.17 11.94
N ALA A 263 -30.97 -3.59 11.40
CA ALA A 263 -29.71 -3.71 12.13
C ALA A 263 -29.28 -2.37 12.75
N LEU A 264 -29.37 -1.28 11.99
CA LEU A 264 -29.06 0.05 12.52
C LEU A 264 -30.01 0.48 13.64
N ARG A 265 -31.32 0.16 13.55
CA ARG A 265 -32.28 0.44 14.66
C ARG A 265 -31.95 -0.37 15.90
N ARG A 266 -31.66 -1.67 15.76
CA ARG A 266 -31.23 -2.54 16.87
C ARG A 266 -29.95 -2.00 17.52
N ARG A 267 -28.96 -1.60 16.72
CA ARG A 267 -27.72 -1.02 17.23
C ARG A 267 -27.96 0.30 17.96
N ARG A 268 -28.85 1.17 17.47
CA ARG A 268 -29.19 2.43 18.15
C ARG A 268 -29.79 2.18 19.52
N LYS A 269 -30.71 1.21 19.63
CA LYS A 269 -31.28 0.78 20.92
C LYS A 269 -30.18 0.26 21.86
N ARG A 270 -29.37 -0.70 21.40
CA ARG A 270 -28.26 -1.27 22.20
C ARG A 270 -27.26 -0.20 22.66
N GLN A 271 -26.94 0.77 21.81
CA GLN A 271 -26.01 1.84 22.17
C GLN A 271 -26.59 2.78 23.25
N ILE A 272 -27.90 3.04 23.23
CA ILE A 272 -28.57 3.80 24.30
C ILE A 272 -28.49 3.03 25.62
N GLU A 273 -28.71 1.72 25.59
CA GLU A 273 -28.55 0.84 26.77
C GLU A 273 -27.10 0.85 27.28
N GLU A 274 -26.11 0.69 26.39
CA GLU A 274 -24.67 0.79 26.73
C GLU A 274 -24.33 2.17 27.34
N LYS A 275 -24.89 3.26 26.79
CA LYS A 275 -24.73 4.62 27.31
C LYS A 275 -25.30 4.77 28.71
N LEU A 276 -26.53 4.30 28.94
CA LEU A 276 -27.18 4.37 30.26
C LEU A 276 -26.41 3.55 31.30
N ALA A 277 -25.92 2.37 30.93
CA ALA A 277 -25.12 1.52 31.81
C ALA A 277 -23.74 2.12 32.14
N CYS A 278 -23.11 2.81 31.18
CA CYS A 278 -21.81 3.46 31.37
C CYS A 278 -21.92 4.78 32.18
N GLY A 279 -23.05 5.48 32.08
CA GLY A 279 -23.29 6.72 32.82
C GLY A 279 -22.36 7.87 32.36
N PRO A 280 -21.85 8.70 33.30
CA PRO A 280 -21.07 9.90 32.97
C PRO A 280 -19.77 9.64 32.19
N SER A 281 -19.22 8.43 32.25
CA SER A 281 -18.01 8.05 31.53
C SER A 281 -18.24 7.75 30.04
N TRP A 282 -19.49 7.78 29.57
CA TRP A 282 -19.81 7.61 28.16
C TRP A 282 -19.37 8.81 27.32
N HIS A 283 -18.51 8.58 26.33
CA HIS A 283 -18.00 9.62 25.43
C HIS A 283 -18.00 9.15 23.97
N ASN A 284 -18.88 9.73 23.14
CA ASN A 284 -18.97 9.45 21.69
C ASN A 284 -18.86 10.75 20.89
N GLU A 285 -17.69 11.37 20.92
CA GLU A 285 -17.38 12.66 20.28
C GLU A 285 -17.69 12.69 18.78
N HIS A 286 -17.43 11.59 18.09
CA HIS A 286 -17.60 11.47 16.64
C HIS A 286 -18.99 10.98 16.23
N ASN A 287 -19.94 10.88 17.17
CA ASN A 287 -21.31 10.42 16.95
C ASN A 287 -21.38 9.06 16.19
N LEU A 288 -20.50 8.12 16.55
CA LEU A 288 -20.32 6.84 15.84
C LEU A 288 -21.43 5.84 16.12
N VAL A 289 -21.77 5.04 15.11
CA VAL A 289 -22.73 3.94 15.17
C VAL A 289 -22.18 2.76 15.99
N PHE A 290 -20.90 2.43 15.79
CA PHE A 290 -20.23 1.32 16.48
C PHE A 290 -19.10 1.86 17.34
N THR A 291 -19.21 1.60 18.65
CA THR A 291 -18.32 2.13 19.67
C THR A 291 -17.86 1.01 20.60
N ASN A 292 -16.83 1.28 21.40
CA ASN A 292 -16.54 0.48 22.58
C ASN A 292 -17.62 0.70 23.66
N LEU A 293 -17.50 0.02 24.81
CA LEU A 293 -18.50 0.09 25.90
C LEU A 293 -18.57 1.47 26.57
N GLN A 294 -17.55 2.30 26.40
CA GLN A 294 -17.49 3.66 26.90
C GLN A 294 -17.84 4.70 25.83
N GLY A 295 -18.34 4.29 24.67
CA GLY A 295 -18.72 5.21 23.57
C GLY A 295 -17.57 5.63 22.64
N GLY A 296 -16.34 5.26 22.97
CA GLY A 296 -15.15 5.63 22.19
C GLY A 296 -14.89 4.73 20.97
N LEU A 297 -13.75 4.98 20.32
CA LEU A 297 -13.31 4.28 19.12
C LEU A 297 -13.08 2.78 19.35
N LEU A 298 -13.50 1.97 18.38
CA LEU A 298 -13.09 0.58 18.27
C LEU A 298 -11.73 0.48 17.59
N ARG A 299 -10.90 -0.48 18.02
CA ARG A 299 -9.69 -0.87 17.29
C ARG A 299 -10.06 -1.90 16.24
N ARG A 300 -9.74 -1.64 14.97
CA ARG A 300 -9.99 -2.59 13.87
C ARG A 300 -9.29 -3.92 14.15
N THR A 301 -8.07 -3.87 14.69
CA THR A 301 -7.31 -5.07 15.06
C THR A 301 -8.05 -5.91 16.10
N ASN A 302 -8.59 -5.30 17.16
CA ASN A 302 -9.37 -6.03 18.17
C ASN A 302 -10.66 -6.62 17.59
N VAL A 303 -11.35 -5.86 16.74
CA VAL A 303 -12.56 -6.34 16.07
C VAL A 303 -12.25 -7.54 15.17
N SER A 304 -11.12 -7.53 14.46
CA SER A 304 -10.66 -8.64 13.63
C SER A 304 -10.27 -9.86 14.48
N GLU A 305 -9.30 -9.69 15.36
CA GLU A 305 -8.62 -10.81 16.05
C GLU A 305 -9.43 -11.39 17.21
N ARG A 306 -10.38 -10.64 17.77
CA ARG A 306 -11.19 -11.08 18.91
C ARG A 306 -12.63 -11.32 18.52
N ASP A 307 -13.31 -10.27 18.06
CA ASP A 307 -14.76 -10.31 17.93
C ASP A 307 -15.18 -11.09 16.67
N PHE A 308 -14.55 -10.82 15.52
CA PHE A 308 -14.82 -11.51 14.26
C PHE A 308 -14.26 -12.93 14.24
N LYS A 309 -13.00 -13.11 14.67
CA LYS A 309 -12.37 -14.43 14.76
C LYS A 309 -13.20 -15.41 15.60
N ARG A 310 -13.70 -14.98 16.76
CA ARG A 310 -14.60 -15.79 17.60
C ARG A 310 -15.85 -16.27 16.85
N VAL A 311 -16.46 -15.40 16.04
CA VAL A 311 -17.64 -15.78 15.24
C VAL A 311 -17.27 -16.78 14.16
N CYS A 312 -16.13 -16.57 13.48
CA CYS A 312 -15.61 -17.52 12.48
C CYS A 312 -15.28 -18.89 13.09
N ASP A 313 -14.62 -18.91 14.25
CA ASP A 313 -14.27 -20.15 14.97
C ASP A 313 -15.54 -20.92 15.37
N ARG A 314 -16.53 -20.22 15.96
CA ARG A 314 -17.85 -20.81 16.29
C ARG A 314 -18.60 -21.31 15.05
N ALA A 315 -18.43 -20.63 13.92
CA ALA A 315 -19.05 -21.00 12.67
C ALA A 315 -18.28 -22.11 11.94
N GLY A 316 -17.04 -22.46 12.34
CA GLY A 316 -16.16 -23.38 11.62
C GLY A 316 -15.72 -22.84 10.26
N ILE A 317 -15.30 -21.57 10.22
CA ILE A 317 -14.88 -20.85 9.00
C ILE A 317 -13.42 -20.42 9.14
N GLU A 318 -12.57 -20.89 8.22
CA GLU A 318 -11.16 -20.55 8.18
C GLU A 318 -10.82 -19.55 7.07
N GLY A 319 -9.70 -18.84 7.24
CA GLY A 319 -9.17 -17.90 6.24
C GLY A 319 -10.03 -16.66 5.98
N ALA A 320 -11.06 -16.41 6.80
CA ALA A 320 -11.91 -15.23 6.68
C ALA A 320 -11.32 -14.04 7.45
N SER A 321 -11.53 -12.83 6.91
CA SER A 321 -11.21 -11.57 7.57
C SER A 321 -12.40 -10.62 7.50
N LEU A 322 -12.33 -9.45 8.16
CA LEU A 322 -13.36 -8.43 8.01
C LEU A 322 -13.62 -8.01 6.55
N HIS A 323 -12.60 -8.11 5.68
CA HIS A 323 -12.77 -7.82 4.23
C HIS A 323 -13.56 -8.90 3.51
N THR A 324 -13.57 -10.14 4.02
CA THR A 324 -14.36 -11.25 3.47
C THR A 324 -15.85 -10.90 3.42
N LEU A 325 -16.39 -10.15 4.39
CA LEU A 325 -17.79 -9.71 4.37
C LEU A 325 -18.09 -8.80 3.16
N ARG A 326 -17.15 -7.94 2.79
CA ARG A 326 -17.26 -7.09 1.61
C ARG A 326 -17.14 -7.89 0.32
N HIS A 327 -16.24 -8.87 0.27
CA HIS A 327 -16.13 -9.77 -0.88
C HIS A 327 -17.39 -10.62 -1.04
N THR A 328 -17.97 -11.07 0.08
CA THR A 328 -19.26 -11.79 0.12
C THR A 328 -20.40 -10.91 -0.40
N HIS A 329 -20.47 -9.64 0.02
CA HIS A 329 -21.45 -8.69 -0.52
C HIS A 329 -21.35 -8.56 -2.05
N ALA A 330 -20.12 -8.39 -2.56
CA ALA A 330 -19.89 -8.27 -4.00
C ALA A 330 -20.27 -9.55 -4.75
N SER A 331 -19.87 -10.71 -4.24
CA SER A 331 -20.21 -12.02 -4.81
C SER A 331 -21.72 -12.24 -4.88
N ILE A 332 -22.47 -11.89 -3.82
CA ILE A 332 -23.94 -11.96 -3.82
C ILE A 332 -24.54 -11.06 -4.90
N LEU A 333 -24.08 -9.82 -5.04
CA LEU A 333 -24.61 -8.91 -6.06
C LEU A 333 -24.31 -9.41 -7.48
N ILE A 334 -23.12 -9.97 -7.70
CA ILE A 334 -22.75 -10.56 -9.00
C ILE A 334 -23.65 -11.75 -9.32
N TYR A 335 -23.85 -12.65 -8.35
CA TYR A 335 -24.72 -13.81 -8.51
C TYR A 335 -26.18 -13.40 -8.78
N GLN A 336 -26.63 -12.29 -8.20
CA GLN A 336 -27.95 -11.70 -8.47
C GLN A 336 -28.04 -10.96 -9.81
N GLY A 337 -26.99 -10.98 -10.64
CA GLY A 337 -26.98 -10.34 -11.95
C GLY A 337 -26.91 -8.81 -11.89
N ALA A 338 -26.46 -8.23 -10.77
CA ALA A 338 -26.31 -6.78 -10.68
C ALA A 338 -25.18 -6.28 -11.60
N ASP A 339 -25.42 -5.14 -12.23
CA ASP A 339 -24.45 -4.52 -13.14
C ASP A 339 -23.10 -4.23 -12.45
N ILE A 340 -22.00 -4.63 -13.10
CA ILE A 340 -20.66 -4.56 -12.54
C ILE A 340 -20.21 -3.12 -12.24
N LYS A 341 -20.71 -2.12 -12.99
CA LYS A 341 -20.44 -0.70 -12.74
C LYS A 341 -21.20 -0.22 -11.50
N VAL A 342 -22.42 -0.69 -11.28
CA VAL A 342 -23.19 -0.44 -10.05
C VAL A 342 -22.46 -1.04 -8.85
N ILE A 343 -22.00 -2.28 -8.94
CA ILE A 343 -21.22 -2.95 -7.88
C ILE A 343 -19.95 -2.17 -7.59
N SER A 344 -19.17 -1.82 -8.63
CA SER A 344 -17.93 -1.05 -8.51
C SER A 344 -18.14 0.30 -7.81
N ARG A 345 -19.21 1.02 -8.19
CA ARG A 345 -19.59 2.30 -7.56
C ARG A 345 -19.99 2.09 -6.10
N ARG A 346 -20.82 1.07 -5.80
CA ARG A 346 -21.26 0.74 -4.43
C ARG A 346 -20.08 0.36 -3.53
N LEU A 347 -19.07 -0.30 -4.08
CA LEU A 347 -17.83 -0.63 -3.38
C LEU A 347 -16.90 0.58 -3.24
N GLY A 348 -17.05 1.65 -4.05
CA GLY A 348 -16.15 2.80 -4.00
C GLY A 348 -14.76 2.48 -4.56
N HIS A 349 -14.72 1.74 -5.67
CA HIS A 349 -13.51 1.54 -6.47
C HIS A 349 -13.35 2.70 -7.45
N GLU A 350 -12.16 3.32 -7.46
CA GLU A 350 -11.84 4.42 -8.40
C GLU A 350 -11.83 3.95 -9.86
N ASN A 351 -11.43 2.71 -10.09
CA ASN A 351 -11.40 2.09 -11.40
C ASN A 351 -12.21 0.78 -11.37
N ILE A 352 -13.11 0.62 -12.34
CA ILE A 352 -13.91 -0.59 -12.55
C ILE A 352 -13.05 -1.83 -12.78
N THR A 353 -11.85 -1.67 -13.36
CA THR A 353 -10.88 -2.76 -13.55
C THR A 353 -10.53 -3.44 -12.23
N ILE A 354 -10.56 -2.74 -11.10
CA ILE A 354 -10.33 -3.37 -9.78
C ILE A 354 -11.42 -4.41 -9.51
N THR A 355 -12.68 -4.08 -9.76
CA THR A 355 -13.82 -4.97 -9.56
C THR A 355 -13.75 -6.17 -10.52
N LEU A 356 -13.40 -5.93 -11.79
CA LEU A 356 -13.23 -6.99 -12.80
C LEU A 356 -12.05 -7.90 -12.48
N GLN A 357 -10.92 -7.38 -12.04
CA GLN A 357 -9.77 -8.18 -11.63
C GLN A 357 -10.09 -9.03 -10.39
N THR A 358 -10.89 -8.50 -9.47
CA THR A 358 -11.21 -9.19 -8.21
C THR A 358 -12.30 -10.24 -8.38
N TYR A 359 -13.32 -9.98 -9.21
CA TYR A 359 -14.52 -10.80 -9.28
C TYR A 359 -14.94 -11.21 -10.70
N GLY A 360 -14.11 -10.92 -11.71
CA GLY A 360 -14.43 -11.23 -13.11
C GLY A 360 -14.70 -12.72 -13.34
N HIS A 361 -14.05 -13.59 -12.57
CA HIS A 361 -14.26 -15.04 -12.59
C HIS A 361 -15.66 -15.47 -12.09
N LEU A 362 -16.39 -14.61 -11.37
CA LEU A 362 -17.74 -14.88 -10.89
C LEU A 362 -18.83 -14.42 -11.87
N LEU A 363 -18.46 -13.68 -12.93
CA LEU A 363 -19.45 -13.21 -13.91
C LEU A 363 -19.92 -14.41 -14.74
N PRO A 364 -21.22 -14.73 -14.76
CA PRO A 364 -21.75 -15.78 -15.62
C PRO A 364 -21.46 -15.44 -17.09
N GLY A 365 -21.42 -16.45 -17.97
CA GLY A 365 -21.32 -16.25 -19.41
C GLY A 365 -22.47 -15.35 -19.89
N GLN A 366 -22.18 -14.07 -20.11
CA GLN A 366 -23.22 -13.04 -20.28
C GLN A 366 -23.87 -13.06 -21.66
N ASP A 367 -23.38 -13.88 -22.58
CA ASP A 367 -23.78 -13.85 -23.98
C ASP A 367 -25.15 -14.53 -24.20
N GLU A 368 -25.32 -15.75 -23.67
CA GLU A 368 -26.59 -16.49 -23.76
C GLU A 368 -27.74 -15.72 -23.09
N GLY A 369 -27.52 -15.20 -21.88
CA GLY A 369 -28.51 -14.36 -21.20
C GLY A 369 -28.71 -12.97 -21.82
N ALA A 370 -27.83 -12.50 -22.72
CA ALA A 370 -28.06 -11.28 -23.49
C ALA A 370 -28.97 -11.55 -24.70
N ALA A 371 -28.78 -12.70 -25.38
CA ALA A 371 -29.66 -13.15 -26.44
C ALA A 371 -31.10 -13.36 -25.93
N ASP A 372 -31.28 -14.09 -24.82
CA ASP A 372 -32.60 -14.35 -24.23
C ASP A 372 -33.35 -13.06 -23.85
N ARG A 373 -32.62 -12.05 -23.35
CA ARG A 373 -33.19 -10.74 -23.00
C ARG A 373 -33.58 -9.93 -24.23
N MET A 374 -32.86 -10.09 -25.34
CA MET A 374 -33.20 -9.48 -26.62
C MET A 374 -34.48 -10.10 -27.18
N ASP A 375 -34.58 -11.42 -27.18
CA ASP A 375 -35.76 -12.15 -27.63
C ASP A 375 -37.00 -11.76 -26.80
N ALA A 376 -36.89 -11.75 -25.48
CA ALA A 376 -37.98 -11.33 -24.58
C ALA A 376 -38.42 -9.87 -24.82
N PHE A 377 -37.46 -8.98 -25.10
CA PHE A 377 -37.77 -7.57 -25.40
C PHE A 377 -38.49 -7.43 -26.74
N ILE A 378 -38.00 -8.09 -27.80
CA ILE A 378 -38.64 -8.08 -29.12
C ILE A 378 -40.04 -8.69 -29.05
N GLU A 379 -40.22 -9.81 -28.37
CA GLU A 379 -41.55 -10.41 -28.13
C GLU A 379 -42.49 -9.45 -27.39
N SER A 380 -41.98 -8.71 -26.40
CA SER A 380 -42.79 -7.74 -25.65
C SER A 380 -43.28 -6.58 -26.52
N LEU A 381 -42.47 -6.13 -27.47
CA LEU A 381 -42.84 -5.10 -28.44
C LEU A 381 -43.89 -5.62 -29.42
N SER A 382 -43.73 -6.86 -29.89
CA SER A 382 -44.70 -7.51 -30.77
C SER A 382 -46.05 -7.69 -30.09
N ARG A 383 -46.10 -8.11 -28.81
CA ARG A 383 -47.35 -8.23 -28.04
C ARG A 383 -48.03 -6.89 -27.80
N MET A 384 -47.29 -5.80 -27.59
CA MET A 384 -47.88 -4.46 -27.46
C MET A 384 -48.48 -3.93 -28.76
N ALA A 385 -47.96 -4.35 -29.92
CA ALA A 385 -48.52 -4.01 -31.22
C ALA A 385 -49.84 -4.75 -31.51
N THR A 386 -50.00 -5.99 -31.03
CA THR A 386 -51.22 -6.80 -31.26
C THR A 386 -52.40 -6.38 -30.37
N VAL A 387 -52.16 -5.78 -29.20
CA VAL A 387 -53.23 -5.33 -28.27
C VAL A 387 -53.86 -3.98 -28.67
N ARG A 388 -53.31 -3.30 -29.69
CA ARG A 388 -53.80 -2.01 -30.20
C ARG A 388 -54.64 -2.11 -31.49
N GLN A 389 -54.94 -3.32 -31.95
CA GLN A 389 -55.97 -3.60 -32.96
C GLN A 389 -57.15 -4.29 -32.28
#